data_AF-A0A9P1FVW3-F1
#
_entry.id   AF-A0A9P1FVW3-F1
#
_cell.length_a   1.000
_cell.length_b   1.000
_cell.length_c   1.000
_cell.angle_alpha   90.00
_cell.angle_beta   90.00
_cell.angle_gamma   90.00
#
_symmetry.space_group_name_H-M   'P 1'
#
loop_
_entity.id
_entity.type
_entity.pdbx_description
1 polymer ?
#
loop_
_entity_poly.entity_id
_entity_poly.type
_entity_poly.pdbx_seq_one_letter_code
_entity_poly.pdbx_strand_id
1 'polypeptide(L)'
;MRSVECPDCQGRMRWKNLEEHRKSECDGRPVQCEVCKGTTTYGKRQVHKDHECPEREVLCPNAADDKIRCVWTGPAKDLEKHMEQCKSKAEFQEMTARFAASAAPKSPAAPKPKQLAPTPVVPPRPKAKPAPAKAAPPPAKTENAWPLQQEEEAKAFAARWGLEWCLVKVKLEGLSPPQRELIMERFQCPPGHVPGGKFVKYMDSCVENGWKYVQSYSEWLADREEKLRAKALAEARAAETKAKAAAKVAPARPEASVTPSKSFKAALAAPTAPGPAPALPREAPLVEKWESLAEAERSEVSKKPPPPGPPGPSWLSGPGPTPVPKVTWAEILGNQGEL
;
A
#
# COMPACT_ATOMS: atom_id res chain seq x y z
N MET A 1 -34.64 36.86 -8.51
CA MET A 1 -34.26 35.95 -7.41
C MET A 1 -33.18 36.65 -6.58
N ARG A 2 -33.26 36.63 -5.24
CA ARG A 2 -32.24 37.25 -4.38
C ARG A 2 -31.06 36.28 -4.17
N SER A 3 -29.86 36.75 -4.45
CA SER A 3 -28.61 36.04 -4.14
C SER A 3 -28.01 36.60 -2.86
N VAL A 4 -27.39 35.74 -2.06
CA VAL A 4 -26.74 36.09 -0.79
C VAL A 4 -25.41 35.38 -0.66
N GLU A 5 -24.53 35.96 0.15
CA GLU A 5 -23.18 35.46 0.40
C GLU A 5 -23.15 34.71 1.73
N CYS A 6 -22.51 33.54 1.75
CA CYS A 6 -22.33 32.76 2.97
C CYS A 6 -21.29 33.44 3.88
N PRO A 7 -21.58 33.63 5.19
CA PRO A 7 -20.63 34.28 6.11
C PRO A 7 -19.35 33.48 6.34
N ASP A 8 -19.40 32.15 6.18
CA ASP A 8 -18.30 31.25 6.51
C ASP A 8 -17.33 31.04 5.34
N CYS A 9 -17.83 31.01 4.09
CA CYS A 9 -17.03 30.75 2.88
C CYS A 9 -17.05 31.89 1.85
N GLN A 10 -17.83 32.94 2.06
CA GLN A 10 -18.05 34.07 1.14
C GLN A 10 -18.58 33.67 -0.25
N GLY A 11 -19.02 32.42 -0.44
CA GLY A 11 -19.65 31.95 -1.66
C GLY A 11 -21.02 32.59 -1.88
N ARG A 12 -21.30 33.03 -3.12
CA ARG A 12 -22.58 33.63 -3.50
C ARG A 12 -23.55 32.56 -4.02
N MET A 13 -24.73 32.45 -3.42
CA MET A 13 -25.75 31.45 -3.76
C MET A 13 -27.17 32.00 -3.63
N ARG A 14 -28.17 31.20 -4.04
CA ARG A 14 -29.58 31.57 -3.86
C ARG A 14 -29.96 31.49 -2.38
N TRP A 15 -30.78 32.42 -1.88
CA TRP A 15 -31.24 32.42 -0.48
C TRP A 15 -31.80 31.07 -0.01
N LYS A 16 -32.59 30.40 -0.87
CA LYS A 16 -33.18 29.08 -0.56
C LYS A 16 -32.15 27.98 -0.30
N ASN A 17 -30.94 28.10 -0.86
CA ASN A 17 -29.88 27.09 -0.74
C ASN A 17 -28.90 27.43 0.38
N LEU A 18 -28.99 28.60 1.03
CA LEU A 18 -28.03 29.04 2.03
C LEU A 18 -28.03 28.10 3.26
N GLU A 19 -29.20 27.60 3.66
CA GLU A 19 -29.34 26.71 4.81
C GLU A 19 -28.80 25.30 4.52
N GLU A 20 -29.10 24.77 3.32
CA GLU A 20 -28.55 23.50 2.84
C GLU A 20 -27.02 23.58 2.71
N HIS A 21 -26.51 24.63 2.05
CA HIS A 21 -25.08 24.88 1.92
C HIS A 21 -24.38 24.94 3.29
N ARG A 22 -24.91 25.70 4.25
CA ARG A 22 -24.33 25.79 5.60
C ARG A 22 -24.28 24.44 6.31
N LYS A 23 -25.22 23.54 6.02
CA LYS A 23 -25.32 22.23 6.64
C LYS A 23 -24.42 21.19 5.98
N SER A 24 -24.38 21.11 4.65
CA SER A 24 -23.71 20.01 3.93
C SER A 24 -22.50 20.42 3.10
N GLU A 25 -22.48 21.61 2.51
CA GLU A 25 -21.52 21.96 1.44
C GLU A 25 -20.52 23.07 1.82
N CYS A 26 -20.71 23.75 2.95
CA CYS A 26 -19.86 24.87 3.31
C CYS A 26 -18.50 24.38 3.83
N ASP A 27 -17.44 24.61 3.06
CA ASP A 27 -16.06 24.33 3.46
C ASP A 27 -15.63 25.11 4.72
N GLY A 28 -16.23 26.28 4.95
CA GLY A 28 -16.00 27.12 6.13
C GLY A 28 -16.73 26.62 7.38
N ARG A 29 -17.57 25.60 7.29
CA ARG A 29 -18.35 25.09 8.42
C ARG A 29 -17.41 24.61 9.55
N PRO A 30 -17.63 25.02 10.81
CA PRO A 30 -16.91 24.47 11.94
C PRO A 30 -17.29 23.01 12.17
N VAL A 31 -16.28 22.16 12.25
CA VAL A 31 -16.35 20.73 12.55
C VAL A 31 -15.36 20.40 13.65
N GLN A 32 -15.75 19.51 14.56
CA GLN A 32 -14.85 19.02 15.59
C GLN A 32 -13.93 17.94 15.02
N CYS A 33 -12.65 18.01 15.36
CA CYS A 33 -11.68 16.96 15.09
C CYS A 33 -11.95 15.78 16.03
N GLU A 34 -12.04 14.58 15.47
CA GLU A 34 -12.33 13.34 16.23
C GLU A 34 -11.21 12.98 17.22
N VAL A 35 -9.97 13.40 16.94
CA VAL A 35 -8.79 13.03 17.73
C VAL A 35 -8.56 14.03 18.87
N CYS A 36 -8.40 15.31 18.57
CA CYS A 36 -8.08 16.34 19.56
C CYS A 36 -9.32 17.07 20.14
N LYS A 37 -10.53 16.81 19.62
CA LYS A 37 -11.78 17.52 19.97
C LYS A 37 -11.76 19.04 19.72
N GLY A 38 -10.71 19.57 19.10
CA GLY A 38 -10.62 20.95 18.67
C GLY A 38 -11.56 21.26 17.50
N THR A 39 -11.95 22.53 17.35
CA THR A 39 -12.81 22.97 16.25
C THR A 39 -11.94 23.42 15.07
N THR A 40 -12.21 22.91 13.88
CA THR A 40 -11.55 23.29 12.62
C THR A 40 -12.60 23.50 11.53
N THR A 41 -12.25 24.11 10.40
CA THR A 41 -13.16 24.26 9.25
C THR A 41 -13.17 22.99 8.41
N TYR A 42 -14.31 22.63 7.81
CA TYR A 42 -14.46 21.41 7.01
C TYR A 42 -13.39 21.26 5.92
N GLY A 43 -13.13 22.32 5.15
CA GLY A 43 -12.10 22.31 4.10
C GLY A 43 -10.67 22.11 4.61
N LYS A 44 -10.39 22.46 5.87
CA LYS A 44 -9.07 22.25 6.52
C LYS A 44 -9.02 21.02 7.41
N ARG A 45 -10.12 20.25 7.52
CA ARG A 45 -10.19 19.09 8.43
C ARG A 45 -9.12 18.05 8.11
N GLN A 46 -8.87 17.79 6.83
CA GLN A 46 -7.88 16.80 6.41
C GLN A 46 -6.46 17.26 6.72
N VAL A 47 -6.12 18.50 6.34
CA VAL A 47 -4.80 19.12 6.66
C VAL A 47 -4.56 19.16 8.16
N HIS A 48 -5.60 19.49 8.93
CA HIS A 48 -5.53 19.45 10.38
C HIS A 48 -5.20 18.04 10.88
N LYS A 49 -5.92 17.00 10.44
CA LYS A 49 -5.66 15.61 10.83
C LYS A 49 -4.23 15.17 10.52
N ASP A 50 -3.72 15.51 9.33
CA ASP A 50 -2.44 15.02 8.85
C ASP A 50 -1.23 15.78 9.43
N HIS A 51 -1.38 17.09 9.65
CA HIS A 51 -0.24 17.97 9.98
C HIS A 51 -0.38 18.79 11.27
N GLU A 52 -1.56 19.33 11.56
CA GLU A 52 -1.72 20.32 12.64
C GLU A 52 -2.29 19.74 13.94
N CYS A 53 -2.83 18.52 13.91
CA CYS A 53 -3.50 17.93 15.06
C CYS A 53 -2.46 17.56 16.14
N PRO A 54 -2.55 18.10 17.37
CA PRO A 54 -1.55 17.85 18.42
C PRO A 54 -1.60 16.42 18.97
N GLU A 55 -2.74 15.76 18.82
CA GLU A 55 -2.97 14.37 19.25
C GLU A 55 -2.72 13.36 18.11
N ARG A 56 -2.28 13.80 16.92
CA ARG A 56 -1.98 12.85 15.83
C ARG A 56 -0.80 11.97 16.23
N GLU A 57 -0.89 10.68 15.93
CA GLU A 57 0.21 9.75 16.15
C GLU A 57 1.33 10.02 15.14
N VAL A 58 2.54 10.24 15.64
CA VAL A 58 3.74 10.45 14.85
C VAL A 58 4.83 9.48 15.28
N LEU A 59 5.61 9.04 14.30
CA LEU A 59 6.83 8.27 14.52
C LEU A 59 7.98 9.22 14.85
N CYS A 60 8.89 8.79 15.71
CA CYS A 60 10.13 9.53 15.94
C CYS A 60 10.90 9.68 14.61
N PRO A 61 11.39 10.88 14.23
CA PRO A 61 12.21 11.08 13.04
C PRO A 61 13.44 10.16 12.98
N ASN A 62 14.03 9.87 14.15
CA ASN A 62 15.18 8.98 14.29
C ASN A 62 14.83 7.49 14.18
N ALA A 63 13.55 7.13 13.98
CA ALA A 63 13.14 5.74 13.74
C ALA A 63 13.64 5.23 12.37
N ALA A 64 13.84 6.13 11.40
CA ALA A 64 14.39 5.80 10.09
C ALA A 64 15.93 5.65 10.11
N ASP A 65 16.61 6.17 11.13
CA ASP A 65 18.05 6.05 11.26
C ASP A 65 18.44 4.68 11.85
N ASP A 66 19.15 3.88 11.06
CA ASP A 66 19.66 2.55 11.45
C ASP A 66 20.52 2.55 12.74
N LYS A 67 21.07 3.72 13.08
CA LYS A 67 21.96 3.91 14.23
C LYS A 67 21.23 3.94 15.57
N ILE A 68 20.03 4.55 15.61
CA ILE A 68 19.34 4.87 16.87
C ILE A 68 18.17 3.89 17.12
N ARG A 69 17.62 3.27 16.06
CA ARG A 69 16.48 2.32 16.14
C ARG A 69 15.44 2.69 17.20
N CYS A 70 14.97 3.94 17.15
CA CYS A 70 13.95 4.40 18.08
C CYS A 70 12.58 3.84 17.66
N VAL A 71 11.90 3.11 18.55
CA VAL A 71 10.56 2.52 18.30
C VAL A 71 9.45 3.37 18.91
N TRP A 72 9.70 4.65 19.16
CA TRP A 72 8.71 5.52 19.78
C TRP A 72 7.66 5.97 18.77
N THR A 73 6.39 5.77 19.15
CA THR A 73 5.20 6.28 18.47
C THR A 73 4.35 6.93 19.54
N GLY A 74 3.89 8.15 19.30
CA GLY A 74 3.07 8.89 20.26
C GLY A 74 2.43 10.13 19.67
N PRO A 75 1.64 10.88 20.46
CA PRO A 75 0.99 12.09 19.98
C PRO A 75 2.02 13.18 19.66
N ALA A 76 1.77 13.97 18.61
CA ALA A 76 2.68 15.00 18.13
C ALA A 76 3.10 16.03 19.19
N LYS A 77 2.23 16.35 20.15
CA LYS A 77 2.55 17.24 21.28
C LYS A 77 3.68 16.73 22.18
N ASP A 78 3.87 15.41 22.26
CA ASP A 78 4.89 14.78 23.10
C ASP A 78 6.18 14.47 22.32
N LEU A 79 6.18 14.71 21.00
CA LEU A 79 7.33 14.48 20.15
C LEU A 79 8.54 15.32 20.57
N GLU A 80 8.34 16.59 20.91
CA GLU A 80 9.45 17.49 21.30
C GLU A 80 10.15 17.01 22.57
N LYS A 81 9.38 16.67 23.61
CA LYS A 81 9.89 16.05 24.84
C LYS A 81 10.60 14.73 24.56
N HIS A 82 10.04 13.92 23.65
CA HIS A 82 10.67 12.68 23.23
C HIS A 82 12.00 12.95 22.51
N MET A 83 12.11 13.97 21.65
CA MET A 83 13.35 14.27 20.92
C MET A 83 14.51 14.63 21.86
N GLU A 84 14.26 15.32 22.96
CA GLU A 84 15.26 15.60 23.99
C GLU A 84 15.74 14.32 24.69
N GLN A 85 14.81 13.41 25.01
CA GLN A 85 15.12 12.12 25.62
C GLN A 85 15.76 11.13 24.64
N CYS A 86 15.40 11.22 23.36
CA CYS A 86 15.91 10.35 22.31
C CYS A 86 17.39 10.63 22.04
N LYS A 87 17.78 11.91 21.99
CA LYS A 87 19.18 12.33 21.82
C LYS A 87 20.07 11.83 22.96
N SER A 88 19.66 12.04 24.21
CA SER A 88 20.45 11.60 25.36
C SER A 88 20.59 10.07 25.44
N LYS A 89 19.55 9.32 25.02
CA LYS A 89 19.60 7.85 24.98
C LYS A 89 20.52 7.33 23.87
N ALA A 90 20.55 8.00 22.71
CA ALA A 90 21.46 7.67 21.62
C ALA A 90 22.93 7.89 22.04
N GLU A 91 23.22 9.02 22.67
CA GLU A 91 24.55 9.32 23.21
C GLU A 91 24.98 8.31 24.27
N PHE A 92 24.07 7.93 25.17
CA PHE A 92 24.35 6.93 26.20
C PHE A 92 24.61 5.54 25.61
N GLN A 93 23.88 5.15 24.55
CA GLN A 93 24.14 3.89 23.84
C GLN A 93 25.50 3.91 23.14
N GLU A 94 25.88 5.02 22.51
CA GLU A 94 27.20 5.14 21.88
C GLU A 94 28.33 5.12 22.91
N MET A 95 28.17 5.82 24.04
CA MET A 95 29.10 5.79 25.16
C MET A 95 29.24 4.36 25.71
N THR A 96 28.13 3.67 25.94
CA THR A 96 28.13 2.28 26.42
C THR A 96 28.80 1.34 25.42
N ALA A 97 28.55 1.51 24.13
CA ALA A 97 29.19 0.72 23.07
C ALA A 97 30.71 0.95 23.01
N ARG A 98 31.18 2.19 23.20
CA ARG A 98 32.62 2.52 23.29
C ARG A 98 33.28 1.89 24.50
N PHE A 99 32.62 1.92 25.67
CA PHE A 99 33.12 1.23 26.86
C PHE A 99 33.15 -0.28 26.67
N ALA A 100 32.11 -0.88 26.08
CA ALA A 100 32.08 -2.31 25.78
C ALA A 100 33.18 -2.73 24.79
N ALA A 101 33.45 -1.93 23.75
CA ALA A 101 34.53 -2.18 22.79
C ALA A 101 35.93 -2.03 23.41
N SER A 102 36.10 -1.09 24.35
CA SER A 102 37.37 -0.88 25.06
C SER A 102 37.61 -1.91 26.16
N ALA A 103 36.52 -2.43 26.75
CA ALA A 103 36.57 -3.45 27.80
C ALA A 103 36.65 -4.88 27.24
N ALA A 104 36.60 -5.09 25.92
CA ALA A 104 36.93 -6.37 25.31
C ALA A 104 38.37 -6.73 25.70
N PRO A 105 38.58 -7.67 26.64
CA PRO A 105 39.92 -8.01 27.06
C PRO A 105 40.63 -8.59 25.84
N LYS A 106 41.82 -8.09 25.53
CA LYS A 106 42.81 -8.84 24.75
C LYS A 106 43.14 -10.08 25.56
N SER A 107 42.27 -11.08 25.54
CA SER A 107 42.44 -12.27 26.34
C SER A 107 43.57 -13.08 25.71
N PRO A 108 44.71 -13.25 26.39
CA PRO A 108 45.71 -14.23 25.97
C PRO A 108 45.07 -15.62 26.06
N ALA A 109 45.40 -16.45 25.07
CA ALA A 109 44.94 -17.84 24.89
C ALA A 109 44.52 -18.53 26.20
N ALA A 110 43.22 -18.71 26.39
CA ALA A 110 42.69 -19.47 27.51
C ALA A 110 43.03 -20.96 27.34
N PRO A 111 43.60 -21.62 28.37
CA PRO A 111 43.86 -23.06 28.36
C PRO A 111 42.55 -23.87 28.39
N LYS A 112 42.59 -25.04 27.75
CA LYS A 112 41.47 -26.01 27.58
C LYS A 112 40.62 -26.17 28.84
N PRO A 113 39.28 -26.06 28.75
CA PRO A 113 38.40 -26.34 29.88
C PRO A 113 38.45 -27.83 30.22
N LYS A 114 38.88 -28.14 31.45
CA LYS A 114 38.69 -29.47 32.05
C LYS A 114 37.18 -29.66 32.28
N GLN A 115 36.64 -30.73 31.69
CA GLN A 115 35.28 -31.19 31.96
C GLN A 115 35.13 -31.49 33.46
N LEU A 116 34.30 -30.70 34.13
CA LEU A 116 33.82 -31.01 35.48
C LEU A 116 32.56 -31.86 35.36
N ALA A 117 32.54 -32.90 36.19
CA ALA A 117 31.54 -33.96 36.24
C ALA A 117 30.10 -33.45 36.55
N PRO A 118 29.07 -34.20 36.13
CA PRO A 118 27.67 -33.86 36.40
C PRO A 118 27.37 -33.93 37.91
N THR A 119 26.91 -32.81 38.47
CA THR A 119 26.35 -32.75 39.82
C THR A 119 25.02 -33.51 39.92
N PRO A 120 24.75 -34.19 41.05
CA PRO A 120 23.54 -34.98 41.26
C PRO A 120 22.27 -34.11 41.35
N VAL A 121 21.21 -34.59 40.69
CA VAL A 121 19.86 -34.03 40.67
C VAL A 121 19.24 -34.11 42.08
N VAL A 122 18.95 -32.94 42.66
CA VAL A 122 18.18 -32.81 43.90
C VAL A 122 16.68 -32.90 43.56
N PRO A 123 15.88 -33.75 44.23
CA PRO A 123 14.44 -33.84 43.97
C PRO A 123 13.69 -32.60 44.46
N PRO A 124 12.62 -32.17 43.75
CA PRO A 124 11.87 -30.97 44.10
C PRO A 124 11.06 -31.14 45.39
N ARG A 125 11.18 -30.13 46.25
CA ARG A 125 10.44 -30.00 47.52
C ARG A 125 8.95 -29.71 47.23
N PRO A 126 7.99 -30.39 47.89
CA PRO A 126 6.56 -30.14 47.70
C PRO A 126 6.21 -28.73 48.21
N LYS A 127 5.67 -27.89 47.31
CA LYS A 127 5.19 -26.54 47.63
C LYS A 127 3.83 -26.61 48.31
N ALA A 128 3.70 -25.91 49.43
CA ALA A 128 2.47 -25.75 50.18
C ALA A 128 1.37 -25.05 49.35
N LYS A 129 0.13 -25.49 49.53
CA LYS A 129 -1.08 -24.90 48.94
C LYS A 129 -1.29 -23.46 49.45
N PRO A 130 -1.39 -22.46 48.57
CA PRO A 130 -1.85 -21.12 48.96
C PRO A 130 -3.36 -21.10 49.18
N ALA A 131 -3.76 -20.35 50.20
CA ALA A 131 -5.15 -20.09 50.59
C ALA A 131 -5.95 -19.36 49.47
N PRO A 132 -7.29 -19.51 49.43
CA PRO A 132 -8.12 -18.92 48.38
C PRO A 132 -8.14 -17.38 48.49
N ALA A 133 -7.44 -16.73 47.55
CA ALA A 133 -7.56 -15.31 47.31
C ALA A 133 -8.91 -15.00 46.65
N LYS A 134 -9.59 -13.96 47.16
CA LYS A 134 -10.84 -13.42 46.61
C LYS A 134 -10.69 -13.14 45.12
N ALA A 135 -11.65 -13.64 44.34
CA ALA A 135 -11.71 -13.54 42.90
C ALA A 135 -11.63 -12.08 42.43
N ALA A 136 -10.52 -11.74 41.79
CA ALA A 136 -10.47 -10.60 40.88
C ALA A 136 -11.37 -10.91 39.66
N PRO A 137 -12.06 -9.90 39.09
CA PRO A 137 -12.81 -10.09 37.86
C PRO A 137 -11.88 -10.64 36.77
N PRO A 138 -12.33 -11.61 35.95
CA PRO A 138 -11.51 -12.18 34.90
C PRO A 138 -11.01 -11.06 33.97
N PRO A 139 -9.71 -11.01 33.63
CA PRO A 139 -9.22 -10.05 32.65
C PRO A 139 -10.02 -10.25 31.36
N ALA A 140 -10.51 -9.15 30.79
CA ALA A 140 -11.23 -9.16 29.54
C ALA A 140 -10.46 -10.02 28.53
N LYS A 141 -11.10 -11.09 28.04
CA LYS A 141 -10.53 -12.00 27.05
C LYS A 141 -10.07 -11.14 25.88
N THR A 142 -8.77 -11.00 25.70
CA THR A 142 -8.21 -10.48 24.46
C THR A 142 -8.59 -11.49 23.38
N GLU A 143 -9.65 -11.20 22.63
CA GLU A 143 -10.18 -12.04 21.54
C GLU A 143 -9.17 -12.33 20.42
N ASN A 144 -7.94 -11.79 20.53
CA ASN A 144 -6.84 -11.98 19.58
C ASN A 144 -5.73 -12.92 20.08
N ALA A 145 -5.88 -13.57 21.23
CA ALA A 145 -4.92 -14.59 21.65
C ALA A 145 -4.95 -15.80 20.69
N TRP A 146 -3.79 -16.18 20.16
CA TRP A 146 -3.67 -17.32 19.26
C TRP A 146 -4.11 -18.61 19.97
N PRO A 147 -4.98 -19.43 19.36
CA PRO A 147 -5.13 -20.82 19.77
C PRO A 147 -3.76 -21.50 19.68
N LEU A 148 -3.36 -22.25 20.72
CA LEU A 148 -2.07 -22.96 20.76
C LEU A 148 -1.79 -23.78 19.49
N GLN A 149 -2.82 -24.42 18.96
CA GLN A 149 -2.74 -25.21 17.73
C GLN A 149 -2.35 -24.36 16.50
N GLN A 150 -2.90 -23.15 16.37
CA GLN A 150 -2.53 -22.27 15.26
C GLN A 150 -1.07 -21.82 15.36
N GLU A 151 -0.55 -21.64 16.58
CA GLU A 151 0.84 -21.23 16.78
C GLU A 151 1.80 -22.32 16.29
N GLU A 152 1.49 -23.58 16.55
CA GLU A 152 2.26 -24.73 16.05
C GLU A 152 2.19 -24.85 14.52
N GLU A 153 0.99 -24.68 13.93
CA GLU A 153 0.79 -24.68 12.48
C GLU A 153 1.59 -23.56 11.80
N ALA A 154 1.59 -22.35 12.35
CA ALA A 154 2.36 -21.23 11.82
C ALA A 154 3.88 -21.41 12.00
N LYS A 155 4.33 -22.06 13.08
CA LYS A 155 5.74 -22.45 13.25
C LYS A 155 6.14 -23.50 12.20
N ALA A 156 5.29 -24.49 11.94
CA ALA A 156 5.52 -25.49 10.91
C ALA A 156 5.55 -24.84 9.51
N PHE A 157 4.67 -23.88 9.24
CA PHE A 157 4.67 -23.08 8.02
C PHE A 157 5.98 -22.28 7.87
N ALA A 158 6.43 -21.61 8.94
CA ALA A 158 7.68 -20.87 8.94
C ALA A 158 8.88 -21.79 8.64
N ALA A 159 8.93 -22.94 9.29
CA ALA A 159 9.97 -23.95 9.06
C ALA A 159 9.95 -24.50 7.62
N ARG A 160 8.75 -24.80 7.08
CA ARG A 160 8.58 -25.32 5.72
C ARG A 160 9.13 -24.39 4.64
N TRP A 161 8.99 -23.08 4.84
CA TRP A 161 9.40 -22.06 3.87
C TRP A 161 10.73 -21.36 4.22
N GLY A 162 11.40 -21.77 5.31
CA GLY A 162 12.62 -21.10 5.78
C GLY A 162 12.38 -19.63 6.15
N LEU A 163 11.19 -19.32 6.68
CA LEU A 163 10.83 -17.99 7.15
C LEU A 163 11.22 -17.84 8.63
N GLU A 164 11.56 -16.61 9.02
CA GLU A 164 11.82 -16.27 10.42
C GLU A 164 10.49 -16.25 11.21
N TRP A 165 10.46 -16.88 12.38
CA TRP A 165 9.24 -17.08 13.15
C TRP A 165 8.63 -15.76 13.62
N CYS A 166 9.44 -14.81 14.11
CA CYS A 166 8.94 -13.51 14.54
C CYS A 166 8.28 -12.74 13.37
N LEU A 167 8.84 -12.81 12.16
CA LEU A 167 8.23 -12.23 10.97
C LEU A 167 6.86 -12.83 10.66
N VAL A 168 6.75 -14.16 10.66
CA VAL A 168 5.49 -14.87 10.40
C VAL A 168 4.46 -14.52 11.47
N LYS A 169 4.86 -14.55 12.74
CA LYS A 169 4.00 -14.20 13.87
C LYS A 169 3.45 -12.78 13.75
N VAL A 170 4.33 -11.79 13.57
CA VAL A 170 3.94 -10.36 13.48
C VAL A 170 2.97 -10.13 12.32
N LYS A 171 3.20 -10.76 11.16
CA LYS A 171 2.33 -10.60 9.99
C LYS A 171 0.99 -11.33 10.13
N LEU A 172 0.92 -12.46 10.83
CA LEU A 172 -0.31 -13.24 11.00
C LEU A 172 -1.14 -12.82 12.23
N GLU A 173 -0.55 -12.17 13.23
CA GLU A 173 -1.20 -11.85 14.51
C GLU A 173 -2.39 -10.89 14.37
N GLY A 174 -2.39 -10.02 13.35
CA GLY A 174 -3.51 -9.13 13.04
C GLY A 174 -4.61 -9.72 12.15
N LEU A 175 -4.49 -10.99 11.74
CA LEU A 175 -5.41 -11.62 10.80
C LEU A 175 -6.43 -12.52 11.50
N SER A 176 -7.61 -12.64 10.89
CA SER A 176 -8.62 -13.60 11.34
C SER A 176 -8.17 -15.04 11.03
N PRO A 177 -8.62 -16.04 11.81
CA PRO A 177 -8.33 -17.46 11.56
C PRO A 177 -8.43 -17.92 10.08
N PRO A 178 -9.52 -17.64 9.34
CA PRO A 178 -9.63 -18.08 7.94
C PRO A 178 -8.63 -17.39 7.01
N GLN A 179 -8.20 -16.16 7.31
CA GLN A 179 -7.17 -15.48 6.52
C GLN A 179 -5.81 -16.13 6.71
N ARG A 180 -5.48 -16.54 7.94
CA ARG A 180 -4.20 -17.21 8.27
C ARG A 180 -4.09 -18.55 7.55
N GLU A 181 -5.13 -19.38 7.62
CA GLU A 181 -5.20 -20.67 6.92
C GLU A 181 -4.95 -20.50 5.42
N LEU A 182 -5.64 -19.53 4.83
CA LEU A 182 -5.58 -19.25 3.41
C LEU A 182 -4.18 -18.76 2.96
N ILE A 183 -3.49 -17.96 3.77
CA ILE A 183 -2.09 -17.59 3.51
C ILE A 183 -1.17 -18.80 3.62
N MET A 184 -1.35 -19.60 4.69
CA MET A 184 -0.49 -20.76 4.95
C MET A 184 -0.63 -21.82 3.84
N GLU A 185 -1.82 -21.96 3.26
CA GLU A 185 -2.10 -22.88 2.16
C GLU A 185 -1.54 -22.38 0.81
N ARG A 186 -1.67 -21.08 0.53
CA ARG A 186 -1.49 -20.54 -0.84
C ARG A 186 -0.17 -19.84 -1.07
N PHE A 187 0.55 -19.47 -0.02
CA PHE A 187 1.86 -18.91 -0.18
C PHE A 187 2.80 -19.92 -0.85
N GLN A 188 3.39 -19.50 -1.96
CA GLN A 188 4.41 -20.27 -2.68
C GLN A 188 5.61 -19.36 -2.92
N CYS A 189 6.80 -19.82 -2.54
CA CYS A 189 8.05 -19.15 -2.87
C CYS A 189 8.69 -19.83 -4.09
N PRO A 190 8.81 -19.14 -5.24
CA PRO A 190 9.53 -19.69 -6.39
C PRO A 190 11.00 -19.98 -6.02
N PRO A 191 11.62 -21.01 -6.62
CA PRO A 191 13.04 -21.29 -6.41
C PRO A 191 13.90 -20.08 -6.81
N GLY A 192 15.01 -19.87 -6.09
CA GLY A 192 15.93 -18.76 -6.33
C GLY A 192 15.52 -17.40 -5.74
N HIS A 193 14.43 -17.33 -4.96
CA HIS A 193 14.00 -16.10 -4.29
C HIS A 193 14.17 -16.19 -2.77
N VAL A 194 14.39 -15.04 -2.11
CA VAL A 194 14.44 -14.94 -0.64
C VAL A 194 13.03 -15.07 -0.06
N PRO A 195 12.71 -16.12 0.72
CA PRO A 195 11.35 -16.39 1.18
C PRO A 195 10.72 -15.25 1.98
N GLY A 196 11.49 -14.63 2.89
CA GLY A 196 11.00 -13.54 3.76
C GLY A 196 10.48 -12.34 2.97
N GLY A 197 11.21 -11.90 1.94
CA GLY A 197 10.81 -10.77 1.11
C GLY A 197 9.59 -11.06 0.24
N LYS A 198 9.42 -12.30 -0.22
CA LYS A 198 8.25 -12.72 -0.99
C LYS A 198 7.02 -12.87 -0.11
N PHE A 199 7.17 -13.41 1.09
CA PHE A 199 6.10 -13.53 2.07
C PHE A 199 5.51 -12.16 2.43
N VAL A 200 6.35 -11.17 2.75
CA VAL A 200 5.90 -9.81 3.06
C VAL A 200 5.14 -9.19 1.88
N LYS A 201 5.67 -9.28 0.65
CA LYS A 201 4.99 -8.75 -0.55
C LYS A 201 3.66 -9.44 -0.84
N TYR A 202 3.57 -10.74 -0.59
CA TYR A 202 2.32 -11.50 -0.75
C TYR A 202 1.27 -11.04 0.27
N MET A 203 1.66 -10.91 1.54
CA MET A 203 0.81 -10.40 2.62
C MET A 203 0.28 -9.00 2.34
N ASP A 204 1.18 -8.07 1.99
CA ASP A 204 0.81 -6.67 1.72
C ASP A 204 -0.17 -6.60 0.53
N SER A 205 0.05 -7.44 -0.47
CA SER A 205 -0.87 -7.57 -1.61
C SER A 205 -2.25 -8.12 -1.23
N CYS A 206 -2.35 -9.09 -0.32
CA CYS A 206 -3.64 -9.59 0.17
C CYS A 206 -4.43 -8.50 0.92
N VAL A 207 -3.73 -7.61 1.62
CA VAL A 207 -4.34 -6.46 2.30
C VAL A 207 -4.82 -5.41 1.30
N GLU A 208 -3.99 -5.06 0.31
CA GLU A 208 -4.30 -4.02 -0.70
C GLU A 208 -5.44 -4.43 -1.64
N ASN A 209 -5.43 -5.68 -2.11
CA ASN A 209 -6.39 -6.16 -3.11
C ASN A 209 -7.62 -6.84 -2.47
N GLY A 210 -7.63 -6.96 -1.14
CA GLY A 210 -8.67 -7.61 -0.37
C GLY A 210 -8.59 -9.14 -0.40
N TRP A 211 -9.01 -9.75 0.71
CA TRP A 211 -8.99 -11.20 0.95
C TRP A 211 -9.95 -12.00 0.06
N LYS A 212 -10.87 -11.34 -0.65
CA LYS A 212 -11.87 -11.98 -1.53
C LYS A 212 -11.29 -12.45 -2.87
N TYR A 213 -10.12 -11.95 -3.26
CA TYR A 213 -9.44 -12.28 -4.51
C TYR A 213 -8.15 -13.06 -4.29
N VAL A 214 -8.11 -13.91 -3.27
CA VAL A 214 -7.04 -14.88 -3.27
C VAL A 214 -7.40 -15.89 -4.36
N GLN A 215 -6.85 -15.64 -5.52
CA GLN A 215 -6.56 -16.64 -6.53
C GLN A 215 -5.15 -17.17 -6.17
N SER A 216 -4.74 -18.30 -6.72
CA SER A 216 -3.38 -18.84 -6.51
C SER A 216 -2.30 -17.78 -6.75
N TYR A 217 -1.11 -17.89 -6.14
CA TYR A 217 -0.02 -16.91 -6.37
C TYR A 217 0.28 -16.69 -7.87
N SER A 218 0.14 -17.74 -8.68
CA SER A 218 0.21 -17.68 -10.15
C SER A 218 -0.84 -16.79 -10.79
N GLU A 219 -2.10 -16.91 -10.38
CA GLU A 219 -3.20 -16.09 -10.90
C GLU A 219 -3.07 -14.63 -10.44
N TRP A 220 -2.61 -14.40 -9.20
CA TRP A 220 -2.28 -13.05 -8.74
C TRP A 220 -1.15 -12.42 -9.56
N LEU A 221 -0.10 -13.19 -9.85
CA LEU A 221 1.01 -12.70 -10.67
C LEU A 221 0.50 -12.32 -12.07
N ALA A 222 -0.39 -13.14 -12.64
CA ALA A 222 -1.02 -12.87 -13.93
C ALA A 222 -1.91 -11.61 -13.92
N ASP A 223 -2.79 -11.45 -12.92
CA ASP A 223 -3.62 -10.24 -12.76
C ASP A 223 -2.75 -8.98 -12.57
N ARG A 224 -1.65 -9.09 -11.82
CA ARG A 224 -0.71 -7.97 -11.66
C ARG A 224 -0.01 -7.62 -12.98
N GLU A 225 0.43 -8.61 -13.74
CA GLU A 225 1.01 -8.39 -15.07
C GLU A 225 -0.01 -7.78 -16.04
N GLU A 226 -1.26 -8.22 -15.99
CA GLU A 226 -2.35 -7.64 -16.77
C GLU A 226 -2.62 -6.19 -16.38
N LYS A 227 -2.68 -5.86 -15.09
CA LYS A 227 -2.81 -4.48 -14.60
C LYS A 227 -1.65 -3.59 -15.03
N LEU A 228 -0.42 -4.11 -15.00
CA LEU A 228 0.75 -3.38 -15.50
C LEU A 228 0.68 -3.15 -17.02
N ARG A 229 0.24 -4.14 -17.79
CA ARG A 229 -0.01 -4.00 -19.23
C ARG A 229 -1.12 -2.98 -19.53
N ALA A 230 -2.22 -3.03 -18.78
CA ALA A 230 -3.33 -2.09 -18.92
C ALA A 230 -2.91 -0.65 -18.60
N LYS A 231 -2.11 -0.47 -17.54
CA LYS A 231 -1.53 0.84 -17.20
C LYS A 231 -0.61 1.36 -18.29
N ALA A 232 0.29 0.53 -18.82
CA ALA A 232 1.18 0.90 -19.91
C ALA A 232 0.40 1.30 -21.19
N LEU A 233 -0.69 0.58 -21.50
CA LEU A 233 -1.55 0.90 -22.64
C LEU A 233 -2.32 2.22 -22.42
N ALA A 234 -2.77 2.50 -21.19
CA ALA A 234 -3.39 3.77 -20.85
C ALA A 234 -2.39 4.95 -20.96
N GLU A 235 -1.16 4.78 -20.50
CA GLU A 235 -0.08 5.77 -20.64
C GLU A 235 0.27 6.00 -22.11
N ALA A 236 0.35 4.95 -22.94
CA ALA A 236 0.57 5.07 -24.38
C ALA A 236 -0.56 5.86 -25.07
N ARG A 237 -1.83 5.58 -24.73
CA ARG A 237 -2.97 6.35 -25.24
C ARG A 237 -2.94 7.82 -24.81
N ALA A 238 -2.56 8.08 -23.55
CA ALA A 238 -2.39 9.44 -23.05
C ALA A 238 -1.25 10.20 -23.76
N ALA A 239 -0.16 9.51 -24.10
CA ALA A 239 0.92 10.08 -24.91
C ALA A 239 0.46 10.40 -26.34
N GLU A 240 -0.32 9.51 -26.96
CA GLU A 240 -0.87 9.74 -28.31
C GLU A 240 -1.85 10.94 -28.33
N THR A 241 -2.74 11.06 -27.34
CA THR A 241 -3.65 12.22 -27.26
C THR A 241 -2.89 13.51 -27.03
N LYS A 242 -1.85 13.50 -26.20
CA LYS A 242 -0.95 14.65 -25.99
C LYS A 242 -0.20 15.03 -27.28
N ALA A 243 0.28 14.05 -28.05
CA ALA A 243 0.94 14.30 -29.33
C ALA A 243 -0.03 14.90 -30.37
N LYS A 244 -1.26 14.39 -30.46
CA LYS A 244 -2.32 14.95 -31.33
C LYS A 244 -2.70 16.38 -30.92
N ALA A 245 -2.79 16.65 -29.63
CA ALA A 245 -3.04 18.00 -29.13
C ALA A 245 -1.90 18.96 -29.49
N ALA A 246 -0.64 18.54 -29.33
CA ALA A 246 0.53 19.34 -29.69
C ALA A 246 0.58 19.63 -31.21
N ALA A 247 0.27 18.65 -32.06
CA ALA A 247 0.21 18.83 -33.51
C ALA A 247 -0.87 19.83 -33.95
N LYS A 248 -1.98 19.93 -33.22
CA LYS A 248 -3.06 20.90 -33.51
C LYS A 248 -2.73 22.33 -33.09
N VAL A 249 -1.84 22.50 -32.10
CA VAL A 249 -1.40 23.81 -31.60
C VAL A 249 -0.17 24.33 -32.35
N ALA A 250 0.49 23.48 -33.16
CA ALA A 250 1.58 23.92 -34.02
C ALA A 250 1.09 25.07 -34.92
N PRO A 251 1.63 26.30 -34.76
CA PRO A 251 1.19 27.45 -35.53
C PRO A 251 1.39 27.14 -37.01
N ALA A 252 0.38 27.45 -37.82
CA ALA A 252 0.42 27.33 -39.27
C ALA A 252 1.76 27.88 -39.75
N ARG A 253 2.59 26.99 -40.29
CA ARG A 253 3.91 27.34 -40.81
C ARG A 253 3.70 28.55 -41.71
N PRO A 254 4.29 29.73 -41.42
CA PRO A 254 4.11 30.89 -42.26
C PRO A 254 4.52 30.47 -43.66
N GLU A 255 3.60 30.59 -44.62
CA GLU A 255 3.87 30.32 -46.02
C GLU A 255 5.01 31.24 -46.43
N ALA A 256 6.23 30.70 -46.41
CA ALA A 256 7.36 31.34 -47.03
C ALA A 256 7.03 31.40 -48.52
N SER A 257 6.67 32.61 -48.97
CA SER A 257 6.52 32.97 -50.36
C SER A 257 7.83 32.72 -51.08
N VAL A 258 8.00 31.49 -51.58
CA VAL A 258 9.07 31.13 -52.50
C VAL A 258 8.75 31.83 -53.81
N THR A 259 9.30 33.02 -53.98
CA THR A 259 9.43 33.64 -55.29
C THR A 259 10.48 32.85 -56.09
N PRO A 260 10.18 32.39 -57.31
CA PRO A 260 11.16 31.71 -58.15
C PRO A 260 12.13 32.76 -58.71
N SER A 261 13.22 33.03 -57.98
CA SER A 261 14.33 33.83 -58.52
C SER A 261 15.12 33.02 -59.53
N LYS A 262 14.91 33.37 -60.80
CA LYS A 262 15.75 33.02 -61.93
C LYS A 262 17.20 33.44 -61.67
N SER A 263 18.12 32.54 -62.06
CA SER A 263 19.48 32.84 -62.51
C SER A 263 20.49 33.28 -61.45
N PHE A 264 21.33 32.35 -60.99
CA PHE A 264 22.77 32.62 -60.84
C PHE A 264 23.58 31.38 -61.24
N LYS A 265 24.17 31.46 -62.44
CA LYS A 265 25.33 30.67 -62.85
C LYS A 265 26.57 31.39 -62.30
N ALA A 266 27.31 30.75 -61.39
CA ALA A 266 28.72 31.03 -61.07
C ALA A 266 29.23 29.83 -60.25
N ALA A 267 29.98 28.92 -60.86
CA ALA A 267 31.44 28.92 -60.92
C ALA A 267 32.12 28.49 -59.60
N LEU A 268 32.60 27.24 -59.63
CA LEU A 268 33.83 26.71 -59.05
C LEU A 268 34.37 27.31 -57.73
N ALA A 269 34.41 26.48 -56.69
CA ALA A 269 35.63 26.25 -55.91
C ALA A 269 35.52 24.92 -55.15
N ALA A 270 36.45 24.02 -55.43
CA ALA A 270 36.65 22.78 -54.68
C ALA A 270 37.33 23.07 -53.33
N PRO A 271 36.99 22.33 -52.27
CA PRO A 271 37.94 22.03 -51.23
C PRO A 271 38.27 20.53 -51.18
N THR A 272 39.55 20.29 -51.41
CA THR A 272 40.45 19.25 -50.92
C THR A 272 39.88 18.24 -49.90
N ALA A 273 40.13 16.97 -50.20
CA ALA A 273 39.87 15.79 -49.40
C ALA A 273 40.55 15.78 -48.02
N PRO A 274 39.95 15.12 -47.02
CA PRO A 274 40.66 14.39 -45.98
C PRO A 274 40.55 12.87 -46.19
N GLY A 275 41.64 12.18 -45.87
CA GLY A 275 41.90 10.76 -46.13
C GLY A 275 41.06 9.73 -45.33
N PRO A 276 41.43 8.45 -45.44
CA PRO A 276 40.57 7.31 -45.16
C PRO A 276 40.48 6.99 -43.66
N ALA A 277 39.26 6.97 -43.12
CA ALA A 277 38.94 6.38 -41.82
C ALA A 277 38.58 4.89 -41.97
N PRO A 278 38.88 4.05 -40.97
CA PRO A 278 38.84 2.60 -41.09
C PRO A 278 37.42 2.03 -41.11
N ALA A 279 37.28 0.94 -41.87
CA ALA A 279 36.07 0.17 -42.07
C ALA A 279 35.46 -0.33 -40.74
N LEU A 280 34.21 0.05 -40.48
CA LEU A 280 33.33 -0.61 -39.53
C LEU A 280 32.40 -1.58 -40.27
N PRO A 281 32.10 -2.74 -39.68
CA PRO A 281 31.29 -3.78 -40.31
C PRO A 281 29.85 -3.30 -40.52
N ARG A 282 29.41 -3.46 -41.76
CA ARG A 282 28.10 -3.13 -42.29
C ARG A 282 27.09 -4.18 -41.81
N GLU A 283 26.42 -3.93 -40.70
CA GLU A 283 25.23 -4.70 -40.33
C GLU A 283 24.05 -4.31 -41.24
N ALA A 284 23.46 -5.33 -41.86
CA ALA A 284 22.30 -5.20 -42.73
C ALA A 284 21.04 -4.83 -41.92
N PRO A 285 20.09 -4.07 -42.51
CA PRO A 285 18.87 -3.70 -41.82
C PRO A 285 17.94 -4.92 -41.66
N LEU A 286 17.86 -5.44 -40.43
CA LEU A 286 16.92 -6.48 -40.01
C LEU A 286 15.51 -5.89 -39.77
N VAL A 287 14.97 -5.13 -40.73
CA VAL A 287 13.64 -4.50 -40.62
C VAL A 287 12.61 -5.13 -41.57
N GLU A 288 13.04 -5.78 -42.66
CA GLU A 288 12.08 -6.37 -43.63
C GLU A 288 11.52 -7.74 -43.23
N LYS A 289 12.00 -8.37 -42.14
CA LYS A 289 11.52 -9.72 -41.74
C LYS A 289 10.30 -9.70 -40.81
N TRP A 290 9.95 -8.54 -40.23
CA TRP A 290 8.83 -8.45 -39.27
C TRP A 290 7.51 -8.04 -39.92
N GLU A 291 7.53 -7.32 -41.05
CA GLU A 291 6.30 -6.92 -41.75
C GLU A 291 5.64 -8.10 -42.48
N SER A 292 6.39 -9.09 -42.99
CA SER A 292 5.79 -10.26 -43.64
C SER A 292 5.08 -11.25 -42.70
N LEU A 293 5.33 -11.23 -41.38
CA LEU A 293 4.60 -12.08 -40.43
C LEU A 293 3.29 -11.44 -39.93
N ALA A 294 3.23 -10.10 -39.89
CA ALA A 294 2.04 -9.37 -39.44
C ALA A 294 0.91 -9.36 -40.50
N GLU A 295 1.22 -9.56 -41.77
CA GLU A 295 0.24 -9.62 -42.86
C GLU A 295 -0.36 -11.01 -43.07
N ALA A 296 0.33 -12.08 -42.63
CA ALA A 296 -0.17 -13.46 -42.71
C ALA A 296 -1.28 -13.77 -41.67
N GLU A 297 -1.28 -13.12 -40.50
CA GLU A 297 -2.34 -13.32 -39.50
C GLU A 297 -3.64 -12.54 -39.77
N ARG A 298 -3.62 -11.53 -40.66
CA ARG A 298 -4.82 -10.74 -40.97
C ARG A 298 -5.73 -11.39 -42.02
N SER A 299 -5.31 -12.45 -42.70
CA SER A 299 -6.11 -13.11 -43.75
C SER A 299 -6.96 -14.30 -43.31
N GLU A 300 -6.85 -14.80 -42.06
CA GLU A 300 -7.62 -15.98 -41.60
C GLU A 300 -8.78 -15.69 -40.63
N VAL A 301 -9.16 -14.42 -40.42
CA VAL A 301 -10.37 -14.06 -39.65
C VAL A 301 -11.45 -13.55 -40.60
N SER A 302 -11.94 -14.42 -41.48
CA SER A 302 -13.21 -14.19 -42.16
C SER A 302 -13.83 -15.51 -42.57
N LYS A 303 -15.07 -15.74 -42.11
CA LYS A 303 -15.97 -16.90 -42.36
C LYS A 303 -15.88 -18.06 -41.36
N LYS A 304 -16.21 -17.81 -40.09
CA LYS A 304 -17.00 -18.79 -39.31
C LYS A 304 -18.18 -18.07 -38.63
N PRO A 305 -19.43 -18.50 -38.83
CA PRO A 305 -20.56 -17.99 -38.07
C PRO A 305 -20.40 -18.39 -36.59
N PRO A 306 -20.88 -17.55 -35.65
CA PRO A 306 -20.79 -17.84 -34.23
C PRO A 306 -21.60 -19.10 -33.87
N PRO A 307 -21.12 -19.95 -32.94
CA PRO A 307 -21.90 -21.07 -32.45
C PRO A 307 -23.16 -20.58 -31.70
N PRO A 308 -24.27 -21.34 -31.74
CA PRO A 308 -25.47 -21.00 -30.99
C PRO A 308 -25.16 -20.96 -29.50
N GLY A 309 -25.53 -19.85 -28.85
CA GLY A 309 -25.33 -19.65 -27.41
C GLY A 309 -26.08 -20.70 -26.58
N PRO A 310 -25.60 -21.02 -25.37
CA PRO A 310 -26.28 -21.95 -24.48
C PRO A 310 -27.66 -21.42 -24.08
N PRO A 311 -28.66 -22.29 -23.88
CA PRO A 311 -29.97 -21.90 -23.40
C PRO A 311 -29.86 -21.24 -22.02
N GLY A 312 -30.40 -20.04 -21.90
CA GLY A 312 -30.41 -19.28 -20.65
C GLY A 312 -31.18 -20.00 -19.54
N PRO A 313 -30.80 -19.82 -18.26
CA PRO A 313 -31.47 -20.47 -17.14
C PRO A 313 -32.91 -19.95 -16.98
N SER A 314 -33.86 -20.85 -17.20
CA SER A 314 -35.30 -20.70 -16.98
C SER A 314 -35.67 -20.80 -15.49
N TRP A 315 -35.30 -19.80 -14.67
CA TRP A 315 -35.70 -19.74 -13.25
C TRP A 315 -35.95 -18.31 -12.76
N LEU A 316 -36.74 -17.53 -13.51
CA LEU A 316 -37.29 -16.24 -13.06
C LEU A 316 -38.82 -16.28 -13.08
N SER A 317 -39.38 -17.14 -12.23
CA SER A 317 -40.79 -17.09 -11.82
C SER A 317 -40.86 -17.36 -10.31
N GLY A 318 -40.39 -16.39 -9.53
CA GLY A 318 -40.66 -16.32 -8.10
C GLY A 318 -41.89 -15.43 -7.83
N PRO A 319 -42.73 -15.74 -6.84
CA PRO A 319 -43.86 -14.89 -6.47
C PRO A 319 -43.37 -13.52 -6.01
N GLY A 320 -44.04 -12.47 -6.47
CA GLY A 320 -43.69 -11.08 -6.22
C GLY A 320 -43.68 -10.70 -4.72
N PRO A 321 -42.99 -9.61 -4.37
CA PRO A 321 -42.88 -9.15 -2.99
C PRO A 321 -44.25 -8.77 -2.44
N THR A 322 -44.60 -9.33 -1.28
CA THR A 322 -45.76 -8.90 -0.51
C THR A 322 -45.55 -7.46 0.00
N PRO A 323 -46.62 -6.65 0.04
CA PRO A 323 -46.53 -5.27 0.52
C PRO A 323 -46.20 -5.24 2.02
N VAL A 324 -45.12 -4.53 2.35
CA VAL A 324 -44.71 -4.25 3.73
C VAL A 324 -45.73 -3.31 4.38
N PRO A 325 -46.27 -3.61 5.58
CA PRO A 325 -47.17 -2.70 6.26
C PRO A 325 -46.43 -1.41 6.65
N LYS A 326 -47.06 -0.26 6.36
CA LYS A 326 -46.58 1.06 6.75
C LYS A 326 -46.69 1.19 8.26
N VAL A 327 -45.57 0.98 8.98
CA VAL A 327 -45.45 1.36 10.39
C VAL A 327 -45.44 2.88 10.45
N THR A 328 -46.48 3.47 11.03
CA THR A 328 -46.56 4.90 11.27
C THR A 328 -45.74 5.24 12.51
N TRP A 329 -45.02 6.37 12.46
CA TRP A 329 -44.17 6.87 13.56
C TRP A 329 -44.92 7.19 14.87
N ALA A 330 -46.24 7.02 14.91
CA ALA A 330 -47.08 7.31 16.07
C ALA A 330 -47.04 6.22 17.17
N GLU A 331 -46.56 5.00 16.87
CA GLU A 331 -46.49 3.90 17.87
C GLU A 331 -45.16 3.83 18.64
N ILE A 332 -44.12 4.56 18.24
CA ILE A 332 -42.79 4.43 18.85
C ILE A 332 -42.58 5.34 20.07
N LEU A 333 -43.45 6.34 20.30
CA LEU A 333 -43.28 7.32 21.40
C LEU A 333 -44.23 7.13 22.59
N GLY A 334 -45.05 6.09 22.60
CA GLY A 334 -46.03 5.84 23.66
C GLY A 334 -45.60 4.87 24.74
N ASN A 335 -44.41 5.01 25.35
CA ASN A 335 -44.10 4.28 26.59
C ASN A 335 -42.91 4.84 27.39
N GLN A 336 -43.02 6.09 27.84
CA GLN A 336 -42.23 6.58 28.98
C GLN A 336 -43.19 7.10 30.05
N GLY A 337 -43.59 6.20 30.94
CA GLY A 337 -44.32 6.50 32.15
C GLY A 337 -43.74 5.67 33.30
N GLU A 338 -43.38 6.40 34.36
CA GLU A 338 -43.19 5.96 35.75
C GLU A 338 -41.94 5.14 36.09
N LEU A 339 -40.95 5.83 36.67
CA LEU A 339 -40.19 5.40 37.86
C LEU A 339 -39.71 6.63 38.65
#